data_AF-A0A3P7R1F2-F1
#
_entry.id   AF-A0A3P7R1F2-F1
#
_cell.length_a   1.000
_cell.length_b   1.000
_cell.length_c   1.000
_cell.angle_alpha   90.00
_cell.angle_beta   90.00
_cell.angle_gamma   90.00
#
_symmetry.space_group_name_H-M   'P 1'
#
loop_
_entity.id
_entity.type
_entity.pdbx_description
1 polymer ?
#
loop_
_entity_poly.entity_id
_entity_poly.type
_entity_poly.pdbx_seq_one_letter_code
_entity_poly.pdbx_strand_id
1 'polypeptide(L)'
;MDAECQDKLKKSLDGLEKWKKINTRNSVPQQENGSDCGVFLCTFAEFLSRGTEFTFSQVSPAVFLASFFLIVLPATRTSKGSCRSTPLCGGA
;
A
#
# COMPACT_ATOMS: atom_id res chain seq x y z
N MET A 1 -9.42 17.02 -4.65
CA MET A 1 -8.54 16.84 -3.48
C MET A 1 -9.11 17.54 -2.26
N ASP A 2 -9.54 18.80 -2.38
CA ASP A 2 -10.11 19.55 -1.24
C ASP A 2 -11.39 18.92 -0.66
N ALA A 3 -12.29 18.43 -1.52
CA ALA A 3 -13.51 17.74 -1.09
C ALA A 3 -13.23 16.49 -0.23
N GLU A 4 -12.20 15.70 -0.59
CA GLU A 4 -11.82 14.50 0.16
C GLU A 4 -11.17 14.85 1.50
N CYS A 5 -10.36 15.91 1.55
CA CYS A 5 -9.76 16.41 2.80
C CYS A 5 -10.84 16.93 3.76
N GLN A 6 -11.81 17.67 3.26
CA GLN A 6 -12.91 18.19 4.06
C GLN A 6 -13.81 17.08 4.61
N ASP A 7 -14.08 16.04 3.82
CA ASP A 7 -14.89 14.90 4.27
C ASP A 7 -14.19 14.09 5.36
N LYS A 8 -12.94 13.66 5.12
CA LYS A 8 -12.22 12.73 6.00
C LYS A 8 -11.53 13.40 7.18
N LEU A 9 -10.98 14.59 6.97
CA LEU A 9 -10.14 15.30 7.94
C LEU A 9 -10.81 16.55 8.52
N LYS A 10 -11.95 17.00 7.95
CA LYS A 10 -12.67 18.23 8.33
C LYS A 10 -11.79 19.47 8.33
N LYS A 11 -10.84 19.52 7.40
CA LYS A 11 -9.83 20.58 7.29
C LYS A 11 -9.69 21.04 5.85
N SER A 12 -9.34 22.31 5.70
CA SER A 12 -8.87 22.84 4.42
C SER A 12 -7.53 22.23 4.06
N LEU A 13 -7.27 22.06 2.77
CA LEU A 13 -5.98 21.59 2.27
C LEU A 13 -5.02 22.78 2.21
N ASP A 14 -4.40 23.11 3.35
CA ASP A 14 -3.47 24.23 3.46
C ASP A 14 -2.10 23.89 2.83
N GLY A 15 -1.40 24.89 2.29
CA GLY A 15 -0.04 24.72 1.78
C GLY A 15 0.07 24.09 0.40
N LEU A 16 -1.03 24.00 -0.35
CA LEU A 16 -1.08 23.49 -1.73
C LEU A 16 -0.08 24.18 -2.66
N GLU A 17 0.21 25.46 -2.42
CA GLU A 17 1.19 26.23 -3.20
C GLU A 17 2.62 25.68 -3.10
N LYS A 18 2.92 24.89 -2.06
CA LYS A 18 4.24 24.25 -1.86
C LYS A 18 4.35 22.93 -2.63
N TRP A 19 3.24 22.35 -3.05
CA TRP A 19 3.20 21.06 -3.72
C TRP A 19 3.27 21.25 -5.23
N LYS A 20 4.25 20.60 -5.88
CA LYS A 20 4.40 20.61 -7.33
C LYS A 20 3.89 19.31 -7.92
N LYS A 21 2.95 19.40 -8.86
CA LYS A 21 2.57 18.25 -9.69
C LYS A 21 3.69 17.98 -10.70
N ILE A 22 4.29 16.80 -10.62
CA ILE A 22 5.33 16.34 -11.55
C ILE A 22 4.72 15.26 -12.44
N ASN A 23 4.84 15.41 -13.75
CA ASN A 23 4.47 14.36 -14.69
C ASN A 23 5.63 13.38 -14.82
N THR A 24 5.44 12.16 -14.34
CA THR A 24 6.45 11.11 -14.31
C THR A 24 6.26 10.06 -15.41
N ARG A 25 5.31 10.25 -16.34
CA ARG A 25 4.93 9.26 -17.37
C ARG A 25 6.11 8.72 -18.16
N ASN A 26 7.12 9.56 -18.42
CA ASN A 26 8.30 9.21 -19.20
C ASN A 26 9.47 8.71 -18.34
N SER A 27 9.36 8.80 -17.02
CA SER A 27 10.42 8.50 -16.06
C SER A 27 10.14 7.23 -15.25
N VAL A 28 8.93 6.67 -15.32
CA VAL A 28 8.54 5.48 -14.56
C VAL A 28 7.97 4.39 -15.46
N PRO A 29 8.19 3.11 -15.12
CA PRO A 29 7.64 1.98 -15.86
C PRO A 29 6.13 2.10 -16.03
N GLN A 30 5.63 1.87 -17.24
CA GLN A 30 4.19 1.90 -17.55
C GLN A 30 3.67 0.47 -17.72
N GLN A 31 2.44 0.23 -17.30
CA GLN A 31 1.71 -0.97 -17.70
C GLN A 31 1.29 -0.84 -19.17
N GLU A 32 1.49 -1.88 -19.96
CA GLU A 32 1.04 -1.94 -21.37
C GLU A 32 -0.24 -2.79 -21.52
N ASN A 33 -0.78 -3.30 -20.42
CA ASN A 33 -2.01 -4.07 -20.37
C ASN A 33 -3.03 -3.48 -19.36
N GLY A 34 -4.24 -4.02 -19.35
CA GLY A 34 -5.35 -3.54 -18.51
C GLY A 34 -5.57 -4.31 -17.20
N SER A 35 -4.80 -5.37 -16.91
CA SER A 35 -5.00 -6.26 -15.76
C SER A 35 -3.98 -6.07 -14.64
N ASP A 36 -2.78 -5.62 -14.98
CA ASP A 36 -1.63 -5.65 -14.06
C ASP A 36 -1.52 -4.39 -13.20
N CYS A 37 -2.54 -3.53 -13.20
CA CYS A 37 -2.54 -2.26 -12.50
C CYS A 37 -2.31 -2.41 -10.98
N GLY A 38 -2.91 -3.44 -10.38
CA GLY A 38 -2.72 -3.77 -8.97
C GLY A 38 -1.30 -4.26 -8.66
N VAL A 39 -0.68 -4.98 -9.60
CA VAL A 39 0.70 -5.46 -9.48
C VAL A 39 1.67 -4.28 -9.55
N PHE A 40 1.53 -3.42 -10.56
CA PHE A 40 2.32 -2.20 -10.68
C PHE A 40 2.20 -1.30 -9.45
N LEU A 41 0.98 -1.12 -8.92
CA LEU A 41 0.75 -0.35 -7.70
C LEU A 41 1.51 -0.90 -6.50
N CYS A 42 1.43 -2.22 -6.26
CA CYS A 42 2.14 -2.86 -5.15
C CYS A 42 3.66 -2.81 -5.33
N THR A 43 4.16 -2.96 -6.56
CA THR A 43 5.59 -2.84 -6.86
C THR A 43 6.08 -1.41 -6.61
N PHE A 44 5.37 -0.38 -7.09
CA PHE A 44 5.71 1.00 -6.76
C PHE A 44 5.75 1.25 -5.25
N ALA A 45 4.78 0.71 -4.50
CA ALA A 45 4.75 0.83 -3.05
C ALA A 45 5.98 0.17 -2.39
N GLU A 46 6.43 -1.00 -2.86
CA GLU A 46 7.64 -1.64 -2.35
C GLU A 46 8.87 -0.75 -2.56
N PHE A 47 9.14 -0.30 -3.78
CA PHE A 47 10.30 0.53 -4.07
C PHE A 47 10.28 1.86 -3.31
N LEU A 48 9.10 2.49 -3.21
CA LEU A 48 8.91 3.72 -2.42
C LEU A 48 9.19 3.48 -0.93
N SER A 49 8.71 2.36 -0.37
CA SER A 49 8.94 2.03 1.05
C SER A 49 10.43 1.81 1.39
N ARG A 50 11.22 1.37 0.40
CA ARG A 50 12.67 1.16 0.55
C ARG A 50 13.48 2.40 0.17
N GLY A 51 12.86 3.41 -0.45
CA GLY A 51 13.54 4.58 -0.99
C GLY A 51 14.49 4.27 -2.15
N THR A 52 14.18 3.24 -2.94
CA THR A 52 15.02 2.77 -4.06
C THR A 52 14.45 3.18 -5.41
N GLU A 53 15.31 3.36 -6.42
CA GLU A 53 14.90 3.70 -7.78
C GLU A 53 14.12 2.57 -8.46
N PHE A 54 13.16 2.92 -9.33
CA PHE A 54 12.32 1.95 -10.04
C PHE A 54 13.11 1.26 -11.16
N THR A 55 13.54 0.02 -10.93
CA THR A 55 14.32 -0.77 -11.91
C THR A 55 13.51 -1.91 -12.56
N PHE A 56 12.18 -1.87 -12.46
CA PHE A 56 11.31 -2.95 -12.94
C PHE A 56 10.67 -2.63 -14.30
N SER A 57 10.27 -3.68 -15.04
CA SER A 57 9.56 -3.57 -16.32
C SER A 57 8.47 -4.65 -16.41
N GLN A 58 7.53 -4.50 -17.34
CA GLN A 58 6.45 -5.50 -17.54
C GLN A 58 6.99 -6.90 -17.87
N VAL A 59 8.14 -7.00 -18.53
CA VAL A 59 8.76 -8.28 -18.96
C VAL A 59 9.47 -9.00 -17.81
N SER A 60 9.69 -8.34 -16.67
CA SER A 60 10.40 -8.91 -15.52
C SER A 60 9.47 -9.12 -14.32
N PRO A 61 8.70 -10.22 -14.27
CA PRO A 61 7.96 -10.63 -13.07
C PRO A 61 8.90 -11.11 -11.94
N ALA A 62 10.22 -10.95 -12.05
CA ALA A 62 11.16 -11.39 -11.01
C ALA A 62 10.99 -10.66 -9.66
N VAL A 63 10.38 -9.46 -9.66
CA VAL A 63 9.97 -8.76 -8.42
C VAL A 63 8.63 -9.27 -7.87
N PHE A 64 7.85 -10.01 -8.67
CA PHE A 64 6.49 -10.46 -8.35
C PHE A 64 6.44 -11.50 -7.22
N LEU A 65 7.40 -12.42 -7.17
CA LEU A 65 7.39 -13.52 -6.20
C LEU A 65 8.03 -13.16 -4.86
N ALA A 66 8.98 -12.21 -4.85
CA ALA A 66 9.66 -11.80 -3.62
C ALA A 66 8.75 -10.97 -2.70
N SER A 67 7.95 -10.05 -3.26
CA SER A 67 7.08 -9.17 -2.47
C SER A 67 5.80 -9.86 -2.00
N PHE A 68 5.21 -10.78 -2.78
CA PHE A 68 4.04 -11.53 -2.32
C PHE A 68 4.37 -12.38 -1.08
N PHE A 69 5.57 -12.98 -1.06
CA PHE A 69 6.03 -13.78 0.07
C PHE A 69 6.33 -12.93 1.33
N LEU A 70 6.69 -11.65 1.20
CA LEU A 70 6.96 -10.77 2.35
C LEU A 70 5.75 -9.97 2.84
N ILE A 71 4.75 -9.71 2.00
CA ILE A 71 3.54 -8.95 2.38
C ILE A 71 2.46 -9.86 2.98
N VAL A 72 2.35 -11.12 2.52
CA VAL A 72 1.26 -12.04 2.90
C VAL A 72 1.68 -13.13 3.89
N LEU A 73 2.97 -13.43 4.09
CA LEU A 73 3.37 -14.20 5.27
C LEU A 73 3.42 -13.24 6.46
N PRO A 74 2.44 -13.32 7.39
CA PRO A 74 2.58 -12.61 8.63
C PRO A 74 3.78 -13.21 9.36
N ALA A 75 4.39 -12.42 10.21
CA ALA A 75 5.05 -12.91 11.39
C ALA A 75 4.10 -13.82 12.20
N THR A 76 3.95 -15.09 11.82
CA THR A 76 3.29 -16.14 12.63
C THR A 76 4.32 -16.86 13.48
N ARG A 77 5.04 -16.09 14.29
CA ARG A 77 5.81 -16.52 15.47
C ARG A 77 6.02 -15.23 16.26
N THR A 78 5.31 -14.92 17.34
CA THR A 78 5.10 -15.66 18.59
C THR A 78 3.91 -15.00 19.32
N SER A 79 2.90 -15.70 19.82
CA SER A 79 2.83 -16.22 21.20
C SER A 79 1.42 -16.82 21.38
N LYS A 80 1.32 -18.02 21.96
CA LYS A 80 0.07 -18.56 22.48
C LYS A 80 -0.42 -17.65 23.62
N GLY A 81 -1.30 -16.69 23.31
CA GLY A 81 -2.11 -16.00 24.31
C GLY A 81 -3.31 -16.87 24.66
N SER A 82 -3.31 -17.43 25.88
CA SER A 82 -4.40 -18.22 26.46
C SER A 82 -5.75 -17.49 26.37
N CYS A 83 -6.72 -18.08 25.68
CA CYS A 83 -8.13 -17.68 25.79
C CYS A 83 -8.56 -17.72 27.27
N ARG A 84 -8.97 -16.59 27.83
CA ARG A 84 -9.69 -16.56 29.11
C ARG A 84 -11.17 -16.51 28.79
N SER A 85 -11.82 -17.66 28.92
CA SER A 85 -13.28 -17.79 28.88
C SER A 85 -13.91 -17.02 30.05
N THR A 86 -14.58 -15.90 29.77
CA THR A 86 -15.57 -15.32 30.67
C THR A 86 -16.96 -15.82 30.27
N PRO A 87 -17.74 -16.45 31.17
CA PRO A 87 -19.11 -16.81 30.89
C PRO A 87 -20.00 -15.56 30.86
N LEU A 88 -20.87 -15.48 29.84
CA LEU A 88 -21.94 -14.50 29.73
C LEU A 88 -22.92 -14.69 30.90
N CYS A 89 -23.07 -13.66 31.72
CA CYS A 89 -24.16 -13.56 32.69
C CYS A 89 -25.43 -13.15 31.92
N GLY A 90 -26.33 -14.12 31.70
CA GLY A 90 -27.70 -13.86 31.27
C GLY A 90 -28.58 -13.56 32.48
N GLY A 91 -29.36 -12.48 32.41
CA GLY A 91 -30.32 -12.12 33.43
C GLY A 91 -31.23 -10.98 32.97
N ALA A 92 -32.40 -11.35 32.45
CA ALA A 92 -33.74 -10.83 32.76
C ALA A 92 -34.76 -11.60 31.93
#